data_AF-A0A7L2RB00-F1
#
_entry.id   AF-A0A7L2RB00-F1
#
_cell.length_a   1.000
_cell.length_b   1.000
_cell.length_c   1.000
_cell.angle_alpha   90.00
_cell.angle_beta   90.00
_cell.angle_gamma   90.00
#
_symmetry.space_group_name_H-M   'P 1'
#
loop_
_entity.id
_entity.type
_entity.pdbx_description
1 polymer ?
#
loop_
_entity_poly.entity_id
_entity_poly.type
_entity_poly.pdbx_seq_one_letter_code
_entity_poly.pdbx_strand_id
1 'polypeptide(L)'
;VNRAADFMATLRLIYPHADTLCEKDFERLFDCPETKQFLEWFCSMVGEENVLSPAEVEAYEALLAAGKPILEGDALEQALRMCCQVPQLPSSIADEGPSQEALQQELQELKHYRDRQLWRYRKLLAWTNKLQQEQKYLEEEEKVVKQELRMAHMDLKAKIFKTRAVLSQVSKAAKQVSECHGNMGMGQLPTLLCQIDLAPYLEQEQQAADTFESFIQQVLPESVQSPDERDGSHEVTEGRDTEKTSTPKNLGTDEDELLEDQDSFWKELGRIETAHICARREVIVTAAKVEGIRAALEWAQRTLEPLEDNQQTVEAELQRQLHALRFDITQTLTYQLLPLLKAEARCFCLPILHKHFNLEVARLQNTARRQEEVAAWLLSQHSRLDLLELQLKRERKELEQKAAWLEKIETINRESQTRLQEQQNYFSDARPSQKGHPHKWIDPKDLTAVRLWDMLMGKDQEKQPFRSYEALAAKCSQLVQDKRALEAQLDAPMLQVSALESSIEVFYHQLYNSSNQLQLSSPEISEVMQPLIVMQDDLYRKLTDLLSDLEIKRRSLENPILQAERNLYVHFYCNEDRLREVVEELEKQASASSK
;
A
#
# COMPACT_ATOMS: atom_id res chain seq x y z
N VAL A 1 -42.98 0.47 -30.28
CA VAL A 1 -44.41 0.39 -30.63
C VAL A 1 -45.04 1.70 -30.20
N ASN A 2 -45.62 2.47 -31.13
CA ASN A 2 -46.19 3.78 -30.81
C ASN A 2 -47.47 3.57 -30.00
N ARG A 3 -47.41 3.82 -28.68
CA ARG A 3 -48.55 3.58 -27.76
C ARG A 3 -49.76 4.44 -28.10
N ALA A 4 -49.53 5.63 -28.66
CA ALA A 4 -50.60 6.48 -29.18
C ALA A 4 -51.28 5.87 -30.42
N ALA A 5 -50.54 5.15 -31.28
CA ALA A 5 -51.11 4.42 -32.42
C ALA A 5 -52.01 3.27 -31.97
N ASP A 6 -51.56 2.51 -30.96
CA ASP A 6 -52.32 1.39 -30.41
C ASP A 6 -53.63 1.88 -29.78
N PHE A 7 -53.57 2.98 -29.03
CA PHE A 7 -54.78 3.61 -28.47
C PHE A 7 -55.74 4.13 -29.54
N MET A 8 -55.23 4.77 -30.60
CA MET A 8 -56.07 5.21 -31.72
C MET A 8 -56.70 4.02 -32.47
N ALA A 9 -55.99 2.89 -32.59
CA ALA A 9 -56.53 1.67 -33.18
C ALA A 9 -57.69 1.11 -32.34
N THR A 10 -57.53 1.05 -31.01
CA THR A 10 -58.60 0.62 -30.10
C THR A 10 -59.77 1.60 -30.08
N LEU A 11 -59.52 2.92 -30.11
CA LEU A 11 -60.57 3.95 -30.11
C LEU A 11 -61.44 3.89 -31.37
N ARG A 12 -60.85 3.57 -32.53
CA ARG A 12 -61.59 3.39 -33.80
C ARG A 12 -62.63 2.28 -33.75
N LEU A 13 -62.46 1.28 -32.88
CA LEU A 13 -63.43 0.20 -32.74
C LEU A 13 -64.74 0.67 -32.10
N ILE A 14 -64.72 1.72 -31.27
CA ILE A 14 -65.89 2.13 -30.46
C ILE A 14 -66.39 3.53 -30.83
N TYR A 15 -65.51 4.44 -31.24
CA TYR A 15 -65.87 5.85 -31.42
C TYR A 15 -66.04 6.22 -32.90
N PRO A 16 -67.25 6.57 -33.37
CA PRO A 16 -67.55 6.79 -34.79
C PRO A 16 -66.79 7.95 -35.45
N HIS A 17 -66.27 8.90 -34.66
CA HIS A 17 -65.52 10.06 -35.15
C HIS A 17 -64.02 9.95 -34.89
N ALA A 18 -63.52 8.77 -34.52
CA ALA A 18 -62.11 8.55 -34.20
C ALA A 18 -61.17 8.97 -35.34
N ASP A 19 -61.61 8.88 -36.59
CA ASP A 19 -60.80 9.27 -37.76
C ASP A 19 -60.64 10.79 -37.95
N THR A 20 -61.38 11.60 -37.19
CA THR A 20 -61.19 13.07 -37.16
C THR A 20 -60.13 13.53 -36.16
N LEU A 21 -59.64 12.61 -35.32
CA LEU A 21 -58.68 12.88 -34.25
C LEU A 21 -57.25 12.51 -34.68
N CYS A 22 -56.27 13.32 -34.28
CA CYS A 22 -54.86 13.10 -34.64
C CYS A 22 -54.12 12.33 -33.53
N GLU A 23 -53.37 11.28 -33.90
CA GLU A 23 -52.58 10.45 -32.98
C GLU A 23 -51.65 11.28 -32.08
N LYS A 24 -51.07 12.36 -32.62
CA LYS A 24 -50.11 13.22 -31.93
C LYS A 24 -50.70 14.00 -30.76
N ASP A 25 -52.02 14.22 -30.77
CA ASP A 25 -52.69 14.94 -29.69
C ASP A 25 -52.77 14.10 -28.41
N PHE A 26 -52.66 12.78 -28.53
CA PHE A 26 -52.78 11.83 -27.41
C PHE A 26 -51.44 11.35 -26.86
N GLU A 27 -50.31 11.62 -27.54
CA GLU A 27 -48.97 11.24 -27.05
C GLU A 27 -48.70 11.82 -25.66
N ARG A 28 -49.10 13.08 -25.41
CA ARG A 28 -48.90 13.76 -24.12
C ARG A 28 -49.69 13.16 -22.95
N LEU A 29 -50.76 12.40 -23.24
CA LEU A 29 -51.58 11.77 -22.19
C LEU A 29 -50.94 10.51 -21.63
N PHE A 30 -49.98 9.91 -22.34
CA PHE A 30 -49.18 8.79 -21.85
C PHE A 30 -48.02 9.23 -20.94
N ASP A 31 -47.68 10.51 -20.93
CA ASP A 31 -46.63 11.08 -20.08
C ASP A 31 -47.10 11.34 -18.65
N CYS A 32 -48.41 11.49 -18.44
CA CYS A 32 -49.01 11.60 -17.10
C CYS A 32 -49.24 10.21 -16.48
N PRO A 33 -48.68 9.90 -15.30
CA PRO A 33 -48.75 8.56 -14.71
C PRO A 33 -50.17 8.15 -14.31
N GLU A 34 -51.05 9.09 -13.96
CA GLU A 34 -52.44 8.81 -13.59
C GLU A 34 -53.29 8.35 -14.80
N THR A 35 -53.11 8.98 -15.96
CA THR A 35 -53.84 8.63 -17.19
C THR A 35 -53.23 7.43 -17.89
N LYS A 36 -51.92 7.20 -17.75
CA LYS A 36 -51.22 6.09 -18.38
C LYS A 36 -51.78 4.72 -17.99
N GLN A 37 -52.08 4.50 -16.71
CA GLN A 37 -52.62 3.21 -16.25
C GLN A 37 -53.98 2.90 -16.89
N PHE A 38 -54.84 3.91 -16.99
CA PHE A 38 -56.14 3.78 -17.65
C PHE A 38 -55.98 3.50 -19.14
N LEU A 39 -55.08 4.23 -19.83
CA LEU A 39 -54.86 4.06 -21.27
C LEU A 39 -54.26 2.68 -21.60
N GLU A 40 -53.33 2.19 -20.79
CA GLU A 40 -52.77 0.84 -20.93
C GLU A 40 -53.83 -0.24 -20.68
N TRP A 41 -54.66 -0.09 -19.64
CA TRP A 41 -55.81 -0.97 -19.42
C TRP A 41 -56.78 -0.98 -20.61
N PHE A 42 -57.15 0.21 -21.10
CA PHE A 42 -58.09 0.38 -22.22
C PHE A 42 -57.59 -0.35 -23.47
N CYS A 43 -56.32 -0.19 -23.84
CA CYS A 43 -55.74 -0.86 -25.01
C CYS A 43 -55.63 -2.39 -24.83
N SER A 44 -55.55 -2.89 -23.59
CA SER A 44 -55.39 -4.32 -23.32
C SER A 44 -56.71 -5.10 -23.18
N MET A 45 -57.77 -4.44 -22.69
CA MET A 45 -59.04 -5.10 -22.36
C MET A 45 -60.14 -4.83 -23.38
N VAL A 46 -60.03 -3.77 -24.17
CA VAL A 46 -61.00 -3.45 -25.20
C VAL A 46 -60.54 -4.04 -26.52
N GLY A 47 -61.27 -5.03 -27.02
CA GLY A 47 -61.02 -5.69 -28.30
C GLY A 47 -62.34 -6.05 -28.99
N GLU A 48 -62.24 -6.68 -30.16
CA GLU A 48 -63.41 -7.05 -30.99
C GLU A 48 -64.41 -7.96 -30.26
N GLU A 49 -63.95 -8.75 -29.28
CA GLU A 49 -64.82 -9.63 -28.47
C GLU A 49 -65.73 -8.86 -27.49
N ASN A 50 -65.38 -7.62 -27.14
CA ASN A 50 -66.10 -6.80 -26.17
C ASN A 50 -66.89 -5.65 -26.83
N VAL A 51 -66.87 -5.56 -28.15
CA VAL A 51 -67.55 -4.51 -28.93
C VAL A 51 -68.54 -5.18 -29.87
N LEU A 52 -69.82 -4.86 -29.72
CA LEU A 52 -70.87 -5.42 -30.57
C LEU A 52 -70.63 -5.01 -32.03
N SER A 53 -70.51 -6.01 -32.90
CA SER A 53 -70.39 -5.77 -34.33
C SER A 53 -71.72 -5.23 -34.89
N PRO A 54 -71.69 -4.43 -35.97
CA PRO A 54 -72.92 -3.90 -36.58
C PRO A 54 -73.88 -5.02 -37.04
N ALA A 55 -73.34 -6.17 -37.46
CA ALA A 55 -74.14 -7.35 -37.81
C ALA A 55 -74.86 -7.97 -36.59
N GLU A 56 -74.22 -7.97 -35.41
CA GLU A 56 -74.85 -8.43 -34.16
C GLU A 56 -75.90 -7.45 -33.66
N VAL A 57 -75.67 -6.14 -33.83
CA VAL A 57 -76.67 -5.11 -33.52
C VAL A 57 -77.88 -5.24 -34.44
N GLU A 58 -77.68 -5.43 -35.75
CA GLU A 58 -78.77 -5.68 -36.70
C GLU A 58 -79.51 -7.01 -36.41
N ALA A 59 -78.79 -8.06 -36.03
CA ALA A 59 -79.39 -9.34 -35.62
C ALA A 59 -80.21 -9.19 -34.34
N TYR A 60 -79.73 -8.40 -33.38
CA TYR A 60 -80.45 -8.08 -32.14
C TYR A 60 -81.71 -7.25 -32.41
N GLU A 61 -81.63 -6.22 -33.26
CA GLU A 61 -82.80 -5.44 -33.69
C GLU A 61 -83.82 -6.28 -34.45
N ALA A 62 -83.38 -7.21 -35.30
CA ALA A 62 -84.24 -8.17 -35.97
C ALA A 62 -84.92 -9.14 -35.00
N LEU A 63 -84.24 -9.55 -33.92
CA LEU A 63 -84.82 -10.38 -32.86
C LEU A 63 -85.86 -9.62 -32.04
N LEU A 64 -85.61 -8.34 -31.74
CA LEU A 64 -86.60 -7.44 -31.11
C LEU A 64 -87.82 -7.25 -32.01
N ALA A 65 -87.63 -7.00 -33.30
CA ALA A 65 -88.70 -6.84 -34.28
C ALA A 65 -89.52 -8.13 -34.49
N ALA A 66 -88.91 -9.30 -34.30
CA ALA A 66 -89.57 -10.61 -34.35
C ALA A 66 -90.36 -10.96 -33.07
N GLY A 67 -90.36 -10.11 -32.04
CA GLY A 67 -91.19 -10.24 -30.84
C GLY A 67 -90.88 -11.46 -29.95
N LYS A 68 -89.67 -12.02 -30.04
CA LYS A 68 -89.25 -13.13 -29.18
C LYS A 68 -88.71 -12.62 -27.84
N PRO A 69 -88.92 -13.33 -26.72
CA PRO A 69 -88.37 -12.94 -25.42
C PRO A 69 -86.84 -13.07 -25.43
N ILE A 70 -86.14 -12.00 -25.08
CA ILE A 70 -84.69 -11.98 -24.93
C ILE A 70 -84.37 -12.40 -23.49
N LEU A 71 -83.42 -13.32 -23.32
CA LEU A 71 -83.03 -13.82 -22.02
C LEU A 71 -82.09 -12.82 -21.36
N GLU A 72 -82.55 -12.18 -20.29
CA GLU A 72 -81.78 -11.20 -19.51
C GLU A 72 -81.72 -11.62 -18.03
N GLY A 73 -80.63 -11.24 -17.34
CA GLY A 73 -80.46 -11.44 -15.90
C GLY A 73 -80.56 -12.92 -15.46
N ASP A 74 -81.33 -13.16 -14.40
CA ASP A 74 -81.46 -14.49 -13.77
C ASP A 74 -81.93 -15.58 -14.74
N ALA A 75 -82.72 -15.24 -15.77
CA ALA A 75 -83.19 -16.20 -16.77
C ALA A 75 -82.07 -16.66 -17.72
N LEU A 76 -81.15 -15.75 -18.08
CA LEU A 76 -79.94 -16.09 -18.83
C LEU A 76 -78.98 -16.91 -17.98
N GLU A 77 -78.82 -16.53 -16.71
CA GLU A 77 -77.95 -17.24 -15.77
C GLU A 77 -78.46 -18.67 -15.49
N GLN A 78 -79.77 -18.85 -15.38
CA GLN A 78 -80.39 -20.18 -15.29
C GLN A 78 -80.25 -20.97 -16.59
N ALA A 79 -80.41 -20.34 -17.77
CA ALA A 79 -80.17 -21.01 -19.04
C ALA A 79 -78.72 -21.46 -19.20
N LEU A 80 -77.74 -20.62 -18.84
CA LEU A 80 -76.32 -20.96 -18.86
C LEU A 80 -76.00 -22.09 -17.86
N ARG A 81 -76.54 -22.03 -16.63
CA ARG A 81 -76.40 -23.10 -15.64
C ARG A 81 -77.03 -24.42 -16.12
N MET A 82 -78.16 -24.35 -16.84
CA MET A 82 -78.79 -25.53 -17.44
C MET A 82 -77.99 -26.09 -18.62
N CYS A 83 -77.41 -25.24 -19.46
CA CYS A 83 -76.54 -25.65 -20.56
C CYS A 83 -75.22 -26.27 -20.06
N CYS A 84 -74.64 -25.76 -18.97
CA CYS A 84 -73.46 -26.34 -18.33
C CYS A 84 -73.75 -27.65 -17.57
N GLN A 85 -75.03 -28.02 -17.36
CA GLN A 85 -75.46 -29.24 -16.67
C GLN A 85 -75.95 -30.35 -17.61
N VAL A 86 -75.86 -30.18 -18.94
CA VAL A 86 -76.09 -31.28 -19.90
C VAL A 86 -74.74 -31.95 -20.20
N PRO A 87 -74.47 -33.17 -19.68
CA PRO A 87 -73.31 -33.94 -20.09
C PRO A 87 -73.62 -34.59 -21.45
N GLN A 88 -73.52 -33.82 -22.54
CA GLN A 88 -73.23 -34.25 -23.93
C GLN A 88 -73.63 -33.15 -24.94
N LEU A 89 -72.72 -32.22 -25.18
CA LEU A 89 -72.44 -31.71 -26.52
C LEU A 89 -70.92 -31.75 -26.70
N PRO A 90 -70.38 -32.24 -27.83
CA PRO A 90 -68.95 -32.21 -28.08
C PRO A 90 -68.52 -30.79 -28.45
N SER A 91 -68.28 -29.93 -27.45
CA SER A 91 -67.39 -28.79 -27.63
C SER A 91 -65.99 -29.23 -27.26
N SER A 92 -65.17 -29.36 -28.30
CA SER A 92 -63.74 -29.61 -28.31
C SER A 92 -62.96 -28.53 -27.55
N ILE A 93 -62.99 -28.56 -26.22
CA ILE A 93 -61.95 -27.94 -25.41
C ILE A 93 -61.45 -29.05 -24.51
N ALA A 94 -60.40 -29.71 -24.98
CA ALA A 94 -59.64 -30.65 -24.19
C ALA A 94 -59.08 -29.90 -22.98
N ASP A 95 -59.57 -30.25 -21.79
CA ASP A 95 -58.88 -29.97 -20.54
C ASP A 95 -57.74 -31.00 -20.44
N GLU A 96 -56.71 -30.81 -21.28
CA GLU A 96 -55.44 -31.53 -21.18
C GLU A 96 -54.64 -30.89 -20.05
N GLY A 97 -54.78 -31.43 -18.85
CA GLY A 97 -53.72 -31.30 -17.84
C GLY A 97 -52.39 -31.72 -18.47
N PRO A 98 -51.26 -31.09 -18.09
CA PRO A 98 -49.98 -31.28 -18.77
C PRO A 98 -49.62 -32.77 -18.82
N SER A 99 -49.23 -33.24 -20.01
CA SER A 99 -48.89 -34.65 -20.23
C SER A 99 -47.77 -35.10 -19.28
N GLN A 100 -47.74 -36.38 -18.94
CA GLN A 100 -46.72 -36.94 -18.03
C GLN A 100 -45.29 -36.66 -18.51
N GLU A 101 -45.08 -36.55 -19.81
CA GLU A 101 -43.80 -36.17 -20.43
C GLU A 101 -43.46 -34.69 -20.19
N ALA A 102 -44.43 -33.78 -20.24
CA ALA A 102 -44.25 -32.36 -19.92
C ALA A 102 -43.86 -32.16 -18.44
N LEU A 103 -44.51 -32.87 -17.52
CA LEU A 103 -44.17 -32.83 -16.09
C LEU A 103 -42.77 -33.41 -15.80
N GLN A 104 -42.34 -34.44 -16.55
CA GLN A 104 -40.98 -34.97 -16.43
C GLN A 104 -39.92 -33.98 -16.97
N GLN A 105 -40.23 -33.27 -18.06
CA GLN A 105 -39.38 -32.22 -18.59
C GLN A 105 -39.27 -31.05 -17.60
N GLU A 106 -40.38 -30.59 -17.04
CA GLU A 106 -40.38 -29.55 -15.99
C GLU A 106 -39.57 -29.97 -14.76
N LEU A 107 -39.68 -31.23 -14.30
CA LEU A 107 -38.85 -31.73 -13.20
C LEU A 107 -37.35 -31.74 -13.54
N GLN A 108 -36.97 -32.04 -14.79
CA GLN A 108 -35.58 -31.97 -15.22
C GLN A 108 -35.08 -30.52 -15.29
N GLU A 109 -35.88 -29.61 -15.82
CA GLU A 109 -35.56 -28.18 -15.86
C GLU A 109 -35.41 -27.59 -14.46
N LEU A 110 -36.30 -27.95 -13.53
CA LEU A 110 -36.21 -27.54 -12.13
C LEU A 110 -34.96 -28.08 -11.42
N LYS A 111 -34.55 -29.33 -11.72
CA LYS A 111 -33.29 -29.88 -11.21
C LYS A 111 -32.08 -29.11 -11.75
N HIS A 112 -32.05 -28.83 -13.06
CA HIS A 112 -30.99 -28.02 -13.67
C HIS A 112 -30.97 -26.60 -13.11
N TYR A 113 -32.14 -26.00 -12.87
CA TYR A 113 -32.27 -24.70 -12.24
C TYR A 113 -31.72 -24.71 -10.82
N ARG A 114 -32.09 -25.70 -9.99
CA ARG A 114 -31.56 -25.87 -8.64
C ARG A 114 -30.04 -26.03 -8.64
N ASP A 115 -29.49 -26.85 -9.53
CA ASP A 115 -28.05 -27.09 -9.59
C ASP A 115 -27.29 -25.83 -10.04
N ARG A 116 -27.86 -25.04 -10.97
CA ARG A 116 -27.33 -23.72 -11.35
C ARG A 116 -27.38 -22.72 -10.19
N GLN A 117 -28.44 -22.71 -9.39
CA GLN A 117 -28.52 -21.87 -8.18
C GLN A 117 -27.50 -22.29 -7.12
N LEU A 118 -27.34 -23.59 -6.90
CA LEU A 118 -26.34 -24.13 -5.98
C LEU A 118 -24.91 -23.77 -6.42
N TRP A 119 -24.64 -23.84 -7.72
CA TRP A 119 -23.35 -23.43 -8.28
C TRP A 119 -23.10 -21.92 -8.08
N ARG A 120 -24.10 -21.06 -8.33
CA ARG A 120 -24.01 -19.62 -8.07
C ARG A 120 -23.74 -19.34 -6.59
N TYR A 121 -24.47 -20.01 -5.70
CA TYR A 121 -24.28 -19.88 -4.26
C TYR A 121 -22.87 -20.28 -3.83
N ARG A 122 -22.37 -21.44 -4.30
CA ARG A 122 -21.00 -21.89 -4.02
C ARG A 122 -19.95 -20.92 -4.55
N LYS A 123 -20.17 -20.36 -5.73
CA LYS A 123 -19.28 -19.35 -6.33
C LYS A 123 -19.26 -18.07 -5.50
N LEU A 124 -20.42 -17.58 -5.08
CA LEU A 124 -20.52 -16.41 -4.20
C LEU A 124 -19.85 -16.66 -2.85
N LEU A 125 -20.06 -17.83 -2.25
CA LEU A 125 -19.40 -18.22 -0.99
C LEU A 125 -17.87 -18.20 -1.13
N ALA A 126 -17.33 -18.73 -2.23
CA ALA A 126 -15.90 -18.67 -2.51
C ALA A 126 -15.37 -17.24 -2.63
N TRP A 127 -16.15 -16.34 -3.26
CA TRP A 127 -15.81 -14.93 -3.39
C TRP A 127 -15.86 -14.20 -2.05
N THR A 128 -16.87 -14.48 -1.23
CA THR A 128 -16.98 -13.93 0.13
C THR A 128 -15.79 -14.36 0.99
N ASN A 129 -15.40 -15.64 0.94
CA ASN A 129 -14.23 -16.13 1.67
C ASN A 129 -12.94 -15.46 1.21
N LYS A 130 -12.78 -15.26 -0.12
CA LYS A 130 -11.63 -14.56 -0.69
C LYS A 130 -11.58 -13.10 -0.22
N LEU A 131 -12.70 -12.38 -0.28
CA LEU A 131 -12.81 -10.99 0.18
C LEU A 131 -12.53 -10.87 1.69
N GLN A 132 -13.02 -11.82 2.50
CA GLN A 132 -12.72 -11.84 3.93
C GLN A 132 -11.24 -12.09 4.22
N GLN A 133 -10.57 -12.93 3.43
CA GLN A 133 -9.13 -13.14 3.54
C GLN A 133 -8.34 -11.89 3.14
N GLU A 134 -8.71 -11.25 2.03
CA GLU A 134 -8.13 -9.98 1.59
C GLU A 134 -8.34 -8.87 2.63
N GLN A 135 -9.53 -8.79 3.23
CA GLN A 135 -9.81 -7.83 4.30
C GLN A 135 -8.91 -8.05 5.52
N LYS A 136 -8.75 -9.30 5.98
CA LYS A 136 -7.86 -9.62 7.10
C LYS A 136 -6.41 -9.24 6.79
N TYR A 137 -5.95 -9.54 5.58
CA TYR A 137 -4.61 -9.16 5.12
C TYR A 137 -4.43 -7.63 5.13
N LEU A 138 -5.40 -6.87 4.61
CA LEU A 138 -5.37 -5.42 4.62
C LEU A 138 -5.42 -4.83 6.03
N GLU A 139 -6.18 -5.43 6.95
CA GLU A 139 -6.20 -5.01 8.36
C GLU A 139 -4.86 -5.26 9.06
N GLU A 140 -4.14 -6.33 8.70
CA GLU A 140 -2.79 -6.61 9.18
C GLU A 140 -1.77 -5.60 8.61
N GLU A 141 -1.82 -5.33 7.31
CA GLU A 141 -1.00 -4.28 6.67
C GLU A 141 -1.28 -2.91 7.28
N GLU A 142 -2.54 -2.54 7.50
CA GLU A 142 -2.91 -1.26 8.09
C GLU A 142 -2.34 -1.13 9.52
N LYS A 143 -2.35 -2.20 10.32
CA LYS A 143 -1.73 -2.20 11.66
C LYS A 143 -0.23 -1.99 11.59
N VAL A 144 0.46 -2.63 10.64
CA VAL A 144 1.90 -2.45 10.41
C VAL A 144 2.19 -1.01 10.00
N VAL A 145 1.48 -0.48 8.99
CA VAL A 145 1.65 0.89 8.51
C VAL A 145 1.34 1.93 9.60
N LYS A 146 0.30 1.73 10.41
CA LYS A 146 0.00 2.59 11.56
C LYS A 146 1.14 2.58 12.58
N GLN A 147 1.74 1.42 12.82
CA GLN A 147 2.87 1.31 13.75
C GLN A 147 4.13 1.98 13.18
N GLU A 148 4.44 1.79 11.91
CA GLU A 148 5.53 2.48 11.21
C GLU A 148 5.34 4.00 11.24
N LEU A 149 4.12 4.48 10.96
CA LEU A 149 3.79 5.90 11.03
C LEU A 149 4.00 6.48 12.43
N ARG A 150 3.62 5.73 13.48
CA ARG A 150 3.88 6.14 14.88
C ARG A 150 5.38 6.22 15.16
N MET A 151 6.16 5.24 14.72
CA MET A 151 7.61 5.23 14.88
C MET A 151 8.26 6.40 14.14
N ALA A 152 7.87 6.65 12.89
CA ALA A 152 8.33 7.78 12.09
C ALA A 152 7.95 9.12 12.74
N HIS A 153 6.75 9.23 13.31
CA HIS A 153 6.33 10.43 14.03
C HIS A 153 7.18 10.68 15.29
N MET A 154 7.51 9.62 16.04
CA MET A 154 8.41 9.73 17.21
C MET A 154 9.83 10.12 16.81
N ASP A 155 10.36 9.54 15.72
CA ASP A 155 11.67 9.92 15.16
C ASP A 155 11.67 11.38 14.68
N LEU A 156 10.64 11.82 13.96
CA LEU A 156 10.48 13.21 13.54
C LEU A 156 10.43 14.14 14.75
N LYS A 157 9.68 13.78 15.79
CA LYS A 157 9.61 14.56 17.04
C LYS A 157 10.98 14.66 17.71
N ALA A 158 11.74 13.56 17.77
CA ALA A 158 13.10 13.56 18.29
C ALA A 158 14.04 14.44 17.45
N LYS A 159 13.95 14.37 16.11
CA LYS A 159 14.69 15.23 15.18
C LYS A 159 14.32 16.70 15.36
N ILE A 160 13.04 17.04 15.53
CA ILE A 160 12.58 18.41 15.82
C ILE A 160 13.17 18.89 17.15
N PHE A 161 13.16 18.07 18.21
CA PHE A 161 13.79 18.45 19.48
C PHE A 161 15.30 18.67 19.33
N LYS A 162 16.01 17.77 18.64
CA LYS A 162 17.45 17.94 18.34
C LYS A 162 17.70 19.22 17.54
N THR A 163 16.93 19.46 16.48
CA THR A 163 17.04 20.65 15.63
C THR A 163 16.76 21.92 16.43
N ARG A 164 15.76 21.90 17.31
CA ARG A 164 15.45 23.03 18.19
C ARG A 164 16.56 23.27 19.21
N ALA A 165 17.18 22.21 19.73
CA ALA A 165 18.35 22.32 20.60
C ALA A 165 19.54 22.94 19.85
N VAL A 166 19.85 22.46 18.65
CA VAL A 166 20.90 23.03 17.79
C VAL A 166 20.59 24.48 17.42
N LEU A 167 19.37 24.81 17.00
CA LEU A 167 18.95 26.19 16.74
C LEU A 167 19.10 27.07 17.98
N SER A 168 18.79 26.56 19.18
CA SER A 168 19.01 27.30 20.42
C SER A 168 20.49 27.53 20.68
N GLN A 169 21.35 26.53 20.42
CA GLN A 169 22.81 26.65 20.54
C GLN A 169 23.38 27.62 19.51
N VAL A 170 22.95 27.54 18.24
CA VAL A 170 23.30 28.49 17.18
C VAL A 170 22.81 29.89 17.53
N SER A 171 21.61 30.04 18.10
CA SER A 171 21.13 31.35 18.56
C SER A 171 21.98 31.92 19.70
N LYS A 172 22.45 31.05 20.61
CA LYS A 172 23.36 31.44 21.71
C LYS A 172 24.74 31.78 21.16
N ALA A 173 25.28 30.98 20.25
CA ALA A 173 26.55 31.22 19.58
C ALA A 173 26.48 32.47 18.70
N ALA A 174 25.38 32.72 17.99
CA ALA A 174 25.17 33.94 17.21
C ALA A 174 25.02 35.17 18.10
N LYS A 175 24.39 35.05 19.27
CA LYS A 175 24.40 36.10 20.30
C LYS A 175 25.80 36.35 20.82
N GLN A 176 26.54 35.30 21.18
CA GLN A 176 27.94 35.39 21.60
C GLN A 176 28.82 35.98 20.50
N VAL A 177 28.63 35.61 19.23
CA VAL A 177 29.35 36.16 18.07
C VAL A 177 28.93 37.61 17.83
N SER A 178 27.66 37.99 18.03
CA SER A 178 27.23 39.40 17.96
C SER A 178 27.78 40.23 19.12
N GLU A 179 27.92 39.64 20.31
CA GLU A 179 28.54 40.26 21.48
C GLU A 179 30.06 40.34 21.31
N CYS A 180 30.69 39.32 20.69
CA CYS A 180 32.08 39.32 20.27
C CYS A 180 32.32 40.31 19.13
N HIS A 181 31.39 40.51 18.19
CA HIS A 181 31.49 41.55 17.15
C HIS A 181 31.15 42.95 17.67
N GLY A 182 30.36 43.06 18.74
CA GLY A 182 30.13 44.31 19.47
C GLY A 182 31.30 44.73 20.37
N ASN A 183 32.09 43.77 20.85
CA ASN A 183 33.26 44.01 21.72
C ASN A 183 34.63 43.80 21.05
N MET A 184 34.71 43.23 19.84
CA MET A 184 35.93 43.22 19.02
C MET A 184 35.92 44.48 18.17
N GLY A 185 36.65 45.49 18.63
CA GLY A 185 36.94 46.66 17.82
C GLY A 185 37.46 46.24 16.44
N MET A 186 36.83 46.75 15.38
CA MET A 186 37.40 47.03 14.06
C MET A 186 38.54 46.08 13.63
N GLY A 187 38.21 44.83 13.30
CA GLY A 187 39.14 43.87 12.69
C GLY A 187 38.38 42.80 11.91
N GLN A 188 38.53 42.81 10.59
CA GLN A 188 37.85 41.96 9.61
C GLN A 188 37.91 40.46 9.98
N LEU A 189 36.74 39.80 10.07
CA LEU A 189 36.68 38.35 9.84
C LEU A 189 36.54 38.07 8.33
N PRO A 190 37.24 37.07 7.81
CA PRO A 190 37.06 36.67 6.43
C PRO A 190 35.66 36.08 6.23
N THR A 191 34.88 36.68 5.32
CA THR A 191 33.49 36.29 5.03
C THR A 191 33.43 35.09 4.06
N LEU A 192 34.57 34.67 3.51
CA LEU A 192 34.70 33.62 2.49
C LEU A 192 35.78 32.61 2.89
N LEU A 193 35.56 31.33 2.61
CA LEU A 193 36.48 30.20 2.79
C LEU A 193 37.81 30.43 2.07
N CYS A 194 37.79 31.11 0.93
CA CYS A 194 39.02 31.50 0.20
C CYS A 194 39.91 32.50 0.96
N GLN A 195 39.41 33.08 2.05
CA GLN A 195 40.14 34.00 2.92
C GLN A 195 40.45 33.37 4.29
N ILE A 196 40.04 32.12 4.53
CA ILE A 196 40.30 31.36 5.75
C ILE A 196 41.51 30.45 5.50
N ASP A 197 42.37 30.31 6.49
CA ASP A 197 43.43 29.31 6.46
C ASP A 197 42.84 27.90 6.67
N LEU A 198 42.99 27.03 5.66
CA LEU A 198 42.51 25.64 5.66
C LEU A 198 43.52 24.66 6.26
N ALA A 199 44.74 25.09 6.60
CA ALA A 199 45.74 24.25 7.25
C ALA A 199 45.22 23.43 8.44
N PRO A 200 44.50 24.00 9.44
CA PRO A 200 44.00 23.21 10.58
C PRO A 200 42.97 22.16 10.18
N TYR A 201 42.19 22.40 9.11
CA TYR A 201 41.26 21.40 8.59
C TYR A 201 42.01 20.24 7.92
N LEU A 202 43.04 20.53 7.12
CA LEU A 202 43.86 19.51 6.47
C LEU A 202 44.65 18.67 7.49
N GLU A 203 45.18 19.29 8.55
CA GLU A 203 45.82 18.57 9.65
C GLU A 203 44.85 17.62 10.36
N GLN A 204 43.62 18.07 10.60
CA GLN A 204 42.59 17.23 11.20
C GLN A 204 42.18 16.06 10.28
N GLU A 205 42.12 16.28 8.97
CA GLU A 205 41.83 15.19 8.02
C GLU A 205 42.99 14.19 7.90
N GLN A 206 44.23 14.68 7.92
CA GLN A 206 45.41 13.83 7.94
C GLN A 206 45.45 12.97 9.22
N GLN A 207 45.25 13.58 10.39
CA GLN A 207 45.22 12.86 11.65
C GLN A 207 44.12 11.78 11.66
N ALA A 208 42.94 12.10 11.12
CA ALA A 208 41.85 11.14 11.03
C ALA A 208 42.16 10.00 10.04
N ALA A 209 42.84 10.29 8.92
CA ALA A 209 43.33 9.28 7.97
C ALA A 209 44.39 8.37 8.60
N ASP A 210 45.36 8.93 9.32
CA ASP A 210 46.41 8.17 10.02
C ASP A 210 45.81 7.25 11.09
N THR A 211 44.82 7.73 11.86
CA THR A 211 44.12 6.89 12.85
C THR A 211 43.35 5.76 12.19
N PHE A 212 42.73 6.00 11.04
CA PHE A 212 42.02 4.99 10.27
C PHE A 212 42.97 3.94 9.67
N GLU A 213 44.12 4.38 9.15
CA GLU A 213 45.16 3.48 8.65
C GLU A 213 45.71 2.59 9.78
N SER A 214 45.98 3.17 10.95
CA SER A 214 46.41 2.39 12.12
C SER A 214 45.37 1.37 12.57
N PHE A 215 44.08 1.69 12.46
CA PHE A 215 42.99 0.77 12.76
C PHE A 215 42.92 -0.37 11.73
N ILE A 216 43.07 -0.07 10.44
CA ILE A 216 43.12 -1.11 9.39
C ILE A 216 44.32 -2.03 9.61
N GLN A 217 45.50 -1.48 9.91
CA GLN A 217 46.71 -2.27 10.18
C GLN A 217 46.54 -3.17 11.42
N GLN A 218 45.78 -2.75 12.43
CA GLN A 218 45.43 -3.61 13.58
C GLN A 218 44.43 -4.72 13.23
N VAL A 219 43.58 -4.50 12.22
CA VAL A 219 42.52 -5.43 11.81
C VAL A 219 43.00 -6.42 10.73
N LEU A 220 43.93 -6.00 9.86
CA LEU A 220 44.59 -6.79 8.83
C LEU A 220 46.12 -6.71 9.03
N PRO A 221 46.73 -7.62 9.81
CA PRO A 221 48.17 -7.56 10.06
C PRO A 221 49.07 -7.83 8.85
N GLU A 222 48.55 -8.24 7.68
CA GLU A 222 49.41 -8.80 6.62
C GLU A 222 49.09 -8.44 5.17
N SER A 223 48.32 -7.39 4.88
CA SER A 223 48.04 -6.98 3.48
C SER A 223 48.86 -5.82 2.93
N VAL A 224 49.86 -5.33 3.66
CA VAL A 224 50.77 -4.28 3.15
C VAL A 224 52.23 -4.74 3.25
N GLN A 225 52.59 -5.74 2.44
CA GLN A 225 53.93 -5.74 1.87
C GLN A 225 53.90 -4.86 0.62
N SER A 226 54.44 -3.65 0.74
CA SER A 226 54.83 -2.84 -0.39
C SER A 226 55.82 -3.61 -1.28
N PRO A 227 55.68 -3.59 -2.61
CA PRO A 227 56.71 -4.12 -3.49
C PRO A 227 57.79 -3.06 -3.63
N ASP A 228 58.84 -3.12 -2.81
CA ASP A 228 60.10 -2.51 -3.19
C ASP A 228 61.30 -3.25 -2.60
N GLU A 229 62.21 -3.58 -3.52
CA GLU A 229 63.64 -3.83 -3.31
C GLU A 229 64.05 -5.03 -2.42
N ARG A 230 64.21 -6.20 -3.05
CA ARG A 230 65.24 -7.16 -2.62
C ARG A 230 66.35 -7.24 -3.64
N ASP A 231 67.42 -6.52 -3.35
CA ASP A 231 68.76 -6.79 -3.84
C ASP A 231 69.62 -7.28 -2.64
N GLY A 232 70.55 -8.21 -2.91
CA GLY A 232 71.74 -8.41 -2.06
C GLY A 232 71.72 -9.43 -0.89
N SER A 233 72.28 -10.61 -1.19
CA SER A 233 73.34 -11.31 -0.43
C SER A 233 73.10 -12.09 0.88
N HIS A 234 73.40 -13.40 0.74
CA HIS A 234 73.96 -14.44 1.61
C HIS A 234 74.64 -14.07 2.96
N GLU A 235 74.41 -14.90 4.00
CA GLU A 235 75.33 -15.88 4.64
C GLU A 235 74.80 -16.28 6.06
N VAL A 236 74.37 -17.53 6.26
CA VAL A 236 75.05 -18.61 7.03
C VAL A 236 75.59 -18.23 8.41
N THR A 237 74.96 -18.69 9.51
CA THR A 237 75.59 -19.55 10.56
C THR A 237 74.63 -19.95 11.71
N GLU A 238 74.59 -21.27 11.94
CA GLU A 238 74.50 -22.06 13.18
C GLU A 238 73.87 -21.52 14.49
N GLY A 239 72.82 -22.23 14.94
CA GLY A 239 72.82 -23.01 16.20
C GLY A 239 72.87 -22.30 17.57
N ARG A 240 71.76 -22.36 18.32
CA ARG A 240 71.68 -22.97 19.67
C ARG A 240 70.30 -22.80 20.32
N ASP A 241 69.83 -23.90 20.87
CA ASP A 241 68.74 -23.98 21.84
C ASP A 241 69.02 -23.12 23.09
N THR A 242 68.03 -22.32 23.50
CA THR A 242 67.79 -22.02 24.92
C THR A 242 66.30 -21.83 25.18
N GLU A 243 65.74 -22.78 25.91
CA GLU A 243 64.49 -22.72 26.68
C GLU A 243 64.28 -21.37 27.37
N LYS A 244 63.19 -20.65 27.03
CA LYS A 244 62.49 -19.71 27.93
C LYS A 244 60.99 -19.66 27.60
N THR A 245 60.21 -20.33 28.46
CA THR A 245 58.91 -19.90 28.97
C THR A 245 57.90 -19.35 27.95
N SER A 246 57.12 -20.24 27.34
CA SER A 246 55.92 -19.87 26.58
C SER A 246 54.82 -19.37 27.51
N THR A 247 54.72 -18.06 27.64
CA THR A 247 53.43 -17.37 27.81
C THR A 247 52.60 -17.55 26.54
N PRO A 248 51.26 -17.57 26.62
CA PRO A 248 50.43 -17.91 25.47
C PRO A 248 50.52 -16.77 24.44
N LYS A 249 51.20 -17.04 23.32
CA LYS A 249 51.09 -16.23 22.12
C LYS A 249 49.63 -16.27 21.67
N ASN A 250 49.07 -15.08 21.53
CA ASN A 250 47.80 -14.84 20.87
C ASN A 250 47.77 -15.63 19.55
N LEU A 251 46.68 -16.36 19.33
CA LEU A 251 46.35 -16.98 18.05
C LEU A 251 46.19 -15.86 17.01
N GLY A 252 47.27 -15.56 16.29
CA GLY A 252 47.16 -15.16 14.89
C GLY A 252 46.86 -16.43 14.12
N THR A 253 45.70 -16.49 13.50
CA THR A 253 45.32 -17.60 12.62
C THR A 253 45.46 -17.06 11.21
N ASP A 254 46.41 -17.62 10.47
CA ASP A 254 46.69 -17.30 9.08
C ASP A 254 45.43 -17.51 8.23
N GLU A 255 45.14 -16.57 7.33
CA GLU A 255 43.99 -16.62 6.43
C GLU A 255 44.07 -17.80 5.43
N ASP A 256 45.28 -18.31 5.18
CA ASP A 256 45.53 -19.48 4.32
C ASP A 256 45.33 -20.83 5.05
N GLU A 257 45.46 -20.89 6.39
CA GLU A 257 45.11 -22.08 7.20
C GLU A 257 43.58 -22.21 7.42
N LEU A 258 42.83 -21.11 7.31
CA LEU A 258 41.38 -21.07 7.62
C LEU A 258 40.50 -21.81 6.61
N LEU A 259 40.90 -21.88 5.34
CA LEU A 259 40.20 -22.69 4.33
C LEU A 259 40.51 -24.19 4.48
N GLU A 260 41.72 -24.54 4.92
CA GLU A 260 42.05 -25.93 5.27
C GLU A 260 41.30 -26.39 6.53
N ASP A 261 41.03 -25.47 7.48
CA ASP A 261 40.36 -25.75 8.75
C ASP A 261 38.87 -26.14 8.63
N GLN A 262 38.14 -25.59 7.65
CA GLN A 262 36.74 -25.94 7.48
C GLN A 262 36.60 -27.36 6.92
N ASP A 263 37.43 -27.71 5.95
CA ASP A 263 37.51 -29.06 5.40
C ASP A 263 38.09 -30.07 6.41
N SER A 264 39.01 -29.64 7.28
CA SER A 264 39.55 -30.47 8.36
C SER A 264 38.50 -30.78 9.43
N PHE A 265 37.65 -29.80 9.80
CA PHE A 265 36.57 -29.99 10.77
C PHE A 265 35.54 -31.02 10.32
N TRP A 266 35.07 -30.94 9.06
CA TRP A 266 34.10 -31.91 8.53
C TRP A 266 34.69 -33.32 8.40
N LYS A 267 35.97 -33.43 8.03
CA LYS A 267 36.70 -34.70 8.02
C LYS A 267 36.80 -35.30 9.42
N GLU A 268 37.12 -34.49 10.42
CA GLU A 268 37.25 -34.94 11.81
C GLU A 268 35.89 -35.30 12.43
N LEU A 269 34.84 -34.54 12.13
CA LEU A 269 33.47 -34.86 12.54
C LEU A 269 33.01 -36.22 11.96
N GLY A 270 33.32 -36.48 10.70
CA GLY A 270 33.05 -37.78 10.07
C GLY A 270 33.83 -38.93 10.73
N ARG A 271 35.07 -38.69 11.17
CA ARG A 271 35.86 -39.67 11.94
C ARG A 271 35.22 -39.94 13.31
N ILE A 272 34.74 -38.91 14.00
CA ILE A 272 34.04 -39.05 15.29
C ILE A 272 32.72 -39.82 15.12
N GLU A 273 31.92 -39.51 14.09
CA GLU A 273 30.67 -40.21 13.80
C GLU A 273 30.92 -41.71 13.55
N THR A 274 31.90 -42.02 12.70
CA THR A 274 32.25 -43.42 12.38
C THR A 274 32.82 -44.17 13.58
N ALA A 275 33.69 -43.54 14.38
CA ALA A 275 34.21 -44.12 15.62
C ALA A 275 33.09 -44.42 16.64
N HIS A 276 32.13 -43.50 16.79
CA HIS A 276 30.99 -43.69 17.66
C HIS A 276 30.10 -44.86 17.21
N ILE A 277 29.80 -44.96 15.91
CA ILE A 277 29.04 -46.08 15.34
C ILE A 277 29.74 -47.42 15.61
N CYS A 278 31.06 -47.48 15.38
CA CYS A 278 31.85 -48.68 15.61
C CYS A 278 31.84 -49.10 17.09
N ALA A 279 32.15 -48.17 18.01
CA ALA A 279 32.16 -48.45 19.44
C ALA A 279 30.78 -48.90 19.94
N ARG A 280 29.71 -48.24 19.50
CA ARG A 280 28.33 -48.57 19.91
C ARG A 280 27.89 -49.93 19.38
N ARG A 281 28.25 -50.26 18.13
CA ARG A 281 28.02 -51.58 17.54
C ARG A 281 28.72 -52.69 18.33
N GLU A 282 29.98 -52.48 18.71
CA GLU A 282 30.72 -53.44 19.52
C GLU A 282 30.07 -53.69 20.88
N VAL A 283 29.60 -52.64 21.55
CA VAL A 283 28.86 -52.75 22.82
C VAL A 283 27.60 -53.60 22.66
N ILE A 284 26.80 -53.36 21.61
CA ILE A 284 25.56 -54.10 21.37
C ILE A 284 25.85 -55.57 21.05
N VAL A 285 26.82 -55.84 20.17
CA VAL A 285 27.19 -57.21 19.79
C VAL A 285 27.78 -57.98 20.97
N THR A 286 28.60 -57.34 21.80
CA THR A 286 29.16 -57.99 22.99
C THR A 286 28.08 -58.27 24.03
N ALA A 287 27.19 -57.31 24.31
CA ALA A 287 26.05 -57.51 25.20
C ALA A 287 25.15 -58.67 24.75
N ALA A 288 24.81 -58.73 23.45
CA ALA A 288 24.02 -59.83 22.89
C ALA A 288 24.72 -61.18 23.02
N LYS A 289 26.05 -61.24 22.87
CA LYS A 289 26.83 -62.48 23.09
C LYS A 289 26.80 -62.92 24.55
N VAL A 290 26.99 -61.99 25.50
CA VAL A 290 26.92 -62.31 26.94
C VAL A 290 25.55 -62.83 27.31
N GLU A 291 24.50 -62.17 26.84
CA GLU A 291 23.12 -62.56 27.08
C GLU A 291 22.79 -63.92 26.44
N GLY A 292 23.30 -64.18 25.23
CA GLY A 292 23.19 -65.48 24.58
C GLY A 292 23.88 -66.61 25.35
N ILE A 293 25.09 -66.35 25.90
CA ILE A 293 25.79 -67.31 26.76
C ILE A 293 24.99 -67.56 28.05
N ARG A 294 24.43 -66.52 28.65
CA ARG A 294 23.58 -66.62 29.84
C ARG A 294 22.35 -67.48 29.58
N ALA A 295 21.63 -67.22 28.49
CA ALA A 295 20.47 -68.01 28.08
C ALA A 295 20.84 -69.48 27.78
N ALA A 296 21.99 -69.72 27.15
CA ALA A 296 22.49 -71.07 26.89
C ALA A 296 22.82 -71.82 28.19
N LEU A 297 23.42 -71.15 29.17
CA LEU A 297 23.67 -71.72 30.50
C LEU A 297 22.36 -72.05 31.24
N GLU A 298 21.38 -71.14 31.22
CA GLU A 298 20.06 -71.39 31.81
C GLU A 298 19.32 -72.55 31.11
N TRP A 299 19.41 -72.65 29.79
CA TRP A 299 18.83 -73.75 29.03
C TRP A 299 19.52 -75.07 29.39
N ALA A 300 20.84 -75.12 29.38
CA ALA A 300 21.60 -76.32 29.76
C ALA A 300 21.24 -76.78 31.18
N GLN A 301 21.10 -75.87 32.14
CA GLN A 301 20.67 -76.18 33.50
C GLN A 301 19.25 -76.78 33.56
N ARG A 302 18.32 -76.32 32.71
CA ARG A 302 16.93 -76.84 32.66
C ARG A 302 16.81 -78.17 31.92
N THR A 303 17.71 -78.44 30.99
CA THR A 303 17.63 -79.59 30.05
C THR A 303 18.51 -80.77 30.46
N LEU A 304 19.31 -80.64 31.53
CA LEU A 304 20.23 -81.68 32.04
C LEU A 304 19.54 -82.88 32.72
N GLU A 305 18.22 -82.88 32.92
CA GLU A 305 17.50 -83.96 33.64
C GLU A 305 16.65 -84.95 32.79
N PRO A 306 16.26 -84.66 31.53
CA PRO A 306 15.72 -85.73 30.68
C PRO A 306 16.21 -85.61 29.22
N LEU A 307 17.19 -86.43 28.81
CA LEU A 307 17.53 -86.61 27.40
C LEU A 307 17.78 -88.09 27.08
N GLU A 308 16.71 -88.87 27.07
CA GLU A 308 16.69 -90.15 26.37
C GLU A 308 15.50 -90.17 25.39
N ASP A 309 15.79 -90.66 24.17
CA ASP A 309 14.92 -90.93 23.03
C ASP A 309 14.29 -89.76 22.26
N ASN A 310 15.06 -89.23 21.28
CA ASN A 310 14.69 -89.05 19.86
C ASN A 310 15.66 -88.08 19.15
N GLN A 311 16.83 -88.58 18.73
CA GLN A 311 17.96 -87.72 18.33
C GLN A 311 17.92 -87.18 16.89
N GLN A 312 17.35 -87.91 15.91
CA GLN A 312 17.61 -87.59 14.49
C GLN A 312 16.60 -86.65 13.81
N THR A 313 15.31 -86.67 14.21
CA THR A 313 14.29 -85.77 13.64
C THR A 313 14.32 -84.37 14.26
N VAL A 314 14.69 -84.29 15.54
CA VAL A 314 14.83 -83.04 16.30
C VAL A 314 16.05 -82.25 15.84
N GLU A 315 17.14 -82.92 15.48
CA GLU A 315 18.38 -82.27 15.03
C GLU A 315 18.21 -81.53 13.70
N ALA A 316 17.51 -82.12 12.72
CA ALA A 316 17.26 -81.48 11.43
C ALA A 316 16.37 -80.21 11.55
N GLU A 317 15.36 -80.25 12.42
CA GLU A 317 14.48 -79.11 12.69
C GLU A 317 15.22 -78.00 13.45
N LEU A 318 16.05 -78.35 14.44
CA LEU A 318 16.92 -77.40 15.15
C LEU A 318 17.94 -76.75 14.21
N GLN A 319 18.55 -77.51 13.29
CA GLN A 319 19.47 -76.96 12.30
C GLN A 319 18.79 -75.96 11.36
N ARG A 320 17.54 -76.24 10.93
CA ARG A 320 16.73 -75.31 10.13
C ARG A 320 16.42 -74.03 10.90
N GLN A 321 16.02 -74.15 12.16
CA GLN A 321 15.74 -73.01 13.04
C GLN A 321 16.99 -72.18 13.33
N LEU A 322 18.15 -72.80 13.54
CA LEU A 322 19.42 -72.11 13.69
C LEU A 322 19.82 -71.34 12.42
N HIS A 323 19.54 -71.89 11.23
CA HIS A 323 19.77 -71.18 9.98
C HIS A 323 18.86 -69.97 9.81
N ALA A 324 17.56 -70.11 10.11
CA ALA A 324 16.61 -68.99 10.10
C ALA A 324 17.04 -67.89 11.09
N LEU A 325 17.37 -68.25 12.33
CA LEU A 325 17.83 -67.29 13.34
C LEU A 325 19.14 -66.60 12.96
N ARG A 326 20.10 -67.32 12.35
CA ARG A 326 21.33 -66.70 11.83
C ARG A 326 21.04 -65.71 10.72
N PHE A 327 20.11 -66.04 9.81
CA PHE A 327 19.67 -65.13 8.77
C PHE A 327 19.04 -63.87 9.36
N ASP A 328 18.10 -64.03 10.30
CA ASP A 328 17.43 -62.90 10.98
C ASP A 328 18.42 -62.01 11.74
N ILE A 329 19.41 -62.60 12.41
CA ILE A 329 20.49 -61.84 13.09
C ILE A 329 21.29 -61.03 12.07
N THR A 330 21.70 -61.63 10.94
CA THR A 330 22.45 -60.90 9.91
C THR A 330 21.64 -59.79 9.26
N GLN A 331 20.34 -60.02 9.04
CA GLN A 331 19.42 -59.03 8.50
C GLN A 331 19.22 -57.87 9.48
N THR A 332 19.04 -58.15 10.76
CA THR A 332 18.86 -57.15 11.82
C THR A 332 20.12 -56.29 11.99
N LEU A 333 21.31 -56.90 12.01
CA LEU A 333 22.58 -56.17 12.14
C LEU A 333 22.87 -55.25 10.94
N THR A 334 22.46 -55.66 9.74
CA THR A 334 22.79 -54.94 8.50
C THR A 334 21.76 -53.87 8.16
N TYR A 335 20.47 -54.18 8.26
CA TYR A 335 19.39 -53.31 7.77
C TYR A 335 18.69 -52.51 8.86
N GLN A 336 18.67 -52.97 10.11
CA GLN A 336 17.94 -52.28 11.19
C GLN A 336 18.88 -51.55 12.14
N LEU A 337 19.96 -52.21 12.56
CA LEU A 337 20.88 -51.65 13.55
C LEU A 337 21.72 -50.50 12.99
N LEU A 338 22.29 -50.65 11.79
CA LEU A 338 23.18 -49.64 11.22
C LEU A 338 22.50 -48.27 10.99
N PRO A 339 21.27 -48.17 10.46
CA PRO A 339 20.57 -46.88 10.36
C PRO A 339 20.28 -46.23 11.71
N LEU A 340 19.92 -47.01 12.73
CA LEU A 340 19.67 -46.50 14.08
C LEU A 340 20.96 -45.96 14.72
N LEU A 341 22.08 -46.65 14.54
CA LEU A 341 23.39 -46.19 15.01
C LEU A 341 23.83 -44.91 14.29
N LYS A 342 23.55 -44.77 12.99
CA LYS A 342 23.80 -43.52 12.26
C LYS A 342 22.96 -42.36 12.82
N ALA A 343 21.69 -42.61 13.15
CA ALA A 343 20.83 -41.59 13.75
C ALA A 343 21.34 -41.19 15.15
N GLU A 344 21.72 -42.16 15.99
CA GLU A 344 22.31 -41.93 17.32
C GLU A 344 23.63 -41.14 17.22
N ALA A 345 24.52 -41.51 16.30
CA ALA A 345 25.80 -40.83 16.08
C ALA A 345 25.64 -39.39 15.60
N ARG A 346 24.65 -39.11 14.74
CA ARG A 346 24.31 -37.74 14.34
C ARG A 346 23.82 -36.93 15.53
N CYS A 347 22.95 -37.49 16.37
CA CYS A 347 22.50 -36.84 17.60
C CYS A 347 23.67 -36.55 18.56
N PHE A 348 24.62 -37.47 18.66
CA PHE A 348 25.85 -37.29 19.45
C PHE A 348 26.72 -36.14 18.92
N CYS A 349 26.75 -35.92 17.60
CA CYS A 349 27.52 -34.86 16.96
C CYS A 349 26.83 -33.47 17.03
N LEU A 350 25.53 -33.39 17.34
CA LEU A 350 24.78 -32.13 17.38
C LEU A 350 25.39 -31.06 18.31
N PRO A 351 25.83 -31.37 19.54
CA PRO A 351 26.43 -30.36 20.42
C PRO A 351 27.76 -29.81 19.89
N ILE A 352 28.55 -30.63 19.19
CA ILE A 352 29.82 -30.22 18.56
C ILE A 352 29.53 -29.25 17.42
N LEU A 353 28.58 -29.59 16.55
CA LEU A 353 28.10 -28.73 15.48
C LEU A 353 27.56 -27.40 16.02
N HIS A 354 26.72 -27.46 17.05
CA HIS A 354 26.16 -26.27 17.68
C HIS A 354 27.25 -25.34 18.21
N LYS A 355 28.28 -25.89 18.88
CA LYS A 355 29.43 -25.10 19.35
C LYS A 355 30.22 -24.48 18.20
N HIS A 356 30.45 -25.22 17.11
CA HIS A 356 31.14 -24.71 15.93
C HIS A 356 30.35 -23.56 15.28
N PHE A 357 29.05 -23.73 15.06
CA PHE A 357 28.19 -22.66 14.52
C PHE A 357 28.15 -21.43 15.43
N ASN A 358 28.10 -21.60 16.75
CA ASN A 358 28.15 -20.46 17.68
C ASN A 358 29.48 -19.69 17.58
N LEU A 359 30.59 -20.40 17.37
CA LEU A 359 31.90 -19.78 17.18
C LEU A 359 31.96 -19.01 15.84
N GLU A 360 31.43 -19.58 14.77
CA GLU A 360 31.30 -18.89 13.48
C GLU A 360 30.39 -17.66 13.56
N VAL A 361 29.26 -17.75 14.26
CA VAL A 361 28.38 -16.60 14.50
C VAL A 361 29.13 -15.50 15.27
N ALA A 362 29.90 -15.85 16.30
CA ALA A 362 30.69 -14.88 17.06
C ALA A 362 31.78 -14.22 16.20
N ARG A 363 32.43 -14.98 15.31
CA ARG A 363 33.39 -14.46 14.32
C ARG A 363 32.71 -13.45 13.38
N LEU A 364 31.58 -13.84 12.79
CA LEU A 364 30.81 -12.99 11.88
C LEU A 364 30.28 -11.72 12.55
N GLN A 365 29.89 -11.79 13.82
CA GLN A 365 29.48 -10.62 14.59
C GLN A 365 30.64 -9.65 14.84
N ASN A 366 31.83 -10.17 15.13
CA ASN A 366 33.03 -9.35 15.29
C ASN A 366 33.41 -8.67 13.97
N THR A 367 33.37 -9.40 12.84
CA THR A 367 33.63 -8.80 11.53
C THR A 367 32.58 -7.74 11.16
N ALA A 368 31.30 -7.99 11.43
CA ALA A 368 30.23 -7.02 11.18
C ALA A 368 30.44 -5.74 12.01
N ARG A 369 30.77 -5.88 13.30
CA ARG A 369 31.09 -4.73 14.15
C ARG A 369 32.27 -3.91 13.62
N ARG A 370 33.36 -4.57 13.20
CA ARG A 370 34.52 -3.88 12.61
C ARG A 370 34.14 -3.15 11.31
N GLN A 371 33.30 -3.76 10.48
CA GLN A 371 32.79 -3.13 9.26
C GLN A 371 31.93 -1.90 9.56
N GLU A 372 31.08 -1.95 10.59
CA GLU A 372 30.30 -0.79 11.04
C GLU A 372 31.19 0.36 11.53
N GLU A 373 32.25 0.04 12.28
CA GLU A 373 33.24 1.03 12.74
C GLU A 373 33.94 1.68 11.53
N VAL A 374 34.42 0.90 10.55
CA VAL A 374 35.00 1.42 9.29
C VAL A 374 34.01 2.29 8.53
N ALA A 375 32.76 1.84 8.38
CA ALA A 375 31.72 2.58 7.69
C ALA A 375 31.44 3.93 8.37
N ALA A 376 31.39 3.95 9.71
CA ALA A 376 31.19 5.19 10.47
C ALA A 376 32.34 6.18 10.25
N TRP A 377 33.60 5.71 10.23
CA TRP A 377 34.76 6.54 9.92
C TRP A 377 34.66 7.14 8.50
N LEU A 378 34.38 6.30 7.50
CA LEU A 378 34.25 6.74 6.10
C LEU A 378 33.09 7.73 5.91
N LEU A 379 31.96 7.51 6.57
CA LEU A 379 30.82 8.43 6.53
C LEU A 379 31.13 9.77 7.21
N SER A 380 31.87 9.75 8.32
CA SER A 380 32.32 10.98 9.00
C SER A 380 33.34 11.76 8.17
N GLN A 381 34.22 11.07 7.46
CA GLN A 381 35.14 11.67 6.49
C GLN A 381 34.37 12.30 5.31
N HIS A 382 33.49 11.51 4.68
CA HIS A 382 32.72 11.94 3.53
C HIS A 382 31.83 13.16 3.85
N SER A 383 31.13 13.15 4.98
CA SER A 383 30.25 14.26 5.38
C SER A 383 31.01 15.58 5.63
N ARG A 384 32.25 15.53 6.13
CA ARG A 384 33.10 16.72 6.27
C ARG A 384 33.53 17.28 4.92
N LEU A 385 33.92 16.40 3.99
CA LEU A 385 34.25 16.77 2.62
C LEU A 385 33.04 17.37 1.88
N ASP A 386 31.86 16.78 2.04
CA ASP A 386 30.63 17.29 1.42
C ASP A 386 30.27 18.69 1.93
N LEU A 387 30.41 18.94 3.23
CA LEU A 387 30.19 20.27 3.80
C LEU A 387 31.16 21.31 3.22
N LEU A 388 32.43 20.95 3.08
CA LEU A 388 33.43 21.82 2.45
C LEU A 388 33.10 22.08 0.97
N GLU A 389 32.69 21.05 0.24
CA GLU A 389 32.30 21.17 -1.17
C GLU A 389 31.06 22.07 -1.35
N LEU A 390 30.05 21.92 -0.49
CA LEU A 390 28.85 22.76 -0.49
C LEU A 390 29.18 24.23 -0.21
N GLN A 391 30.07 24.50 0.75
CA GLN A 391 30.51 25.85 1.06
C GLN A 391 31.27 26.47 -0.13
N LEU A 392 32.18 25.71 -0.76
CA LEU A 392 32.87 26.15 -1.97
C LEU A 392 31.92 26.45 -3.13
N LYS A 393 30.91 25.61 -3.35
CA LYS A 393 29.87 25.82 -4.38
C LYS A 393 29.07 27.09 -4.12
N ARG A 394 28.70 27.34 -2.85
CA ARG A 394 28.00 28.56 -2.46
C ARG A 394 28.86 29.80 -2.73
N GLU A 395 30.12 29.78 -2.30
CA GLU A 395 31.02 30.92 -2.47
C GLU A 395 31.30 31.23 -3.93
N ARG A 396 31.46 30.20 -4.77
CA ARG A 396 31.57 30.38 -6.22
C ARG A 396 30.38 31.17 -6.77
N LYS A 397 29.15 30.80 -6.40
CA LYS A 397 27.94 31.52 -6.84
C LYS A 397 27.93 32.96 -6.34
N GLU A 398 28.31 33.21 -5.08
CA GLU A 398 28.37 34.56 -4.53
C GLU A 398 29.43 35.42 -5.24
N LEU A 399 30.58 34.85 -5.60
CA LEU A 399 31.64 35.53 -6.35
C LEU A 399 31.23 35.79 -7.80
N GLU A 400 30.59 34.83 -8.47
CA GLU A 400 30.05 34.99 -9.83
C GLU A 400 29.01 36.12 -9.88
N GLN A 401 28.11 36.20 -8.89
CA GLN A 401 27.16 37.29 -8.78
C GLN A 401 27.85 38.64 -8.59
N LYS A 402 28.85 38.72 -7.69
CA LYS A 402 29.64 39.94 -7.49
C LYS A 402 30.37 40.37 -8.77
N ALA A 403 30.94 39.41 -9.50
CA ALA A 403 31.60 39.68 -10.78
C ALA A 403 30.62 40.25 -11.82
N ALA A 404 29.43 39.66 -11.96
CA ALA A 404 28.40 40.16 -12.87
C ALA A 404 27.93 41.59 -12.50
N TRP A 405 27.80 41.89 -11.21
CA TRP A 405 27.49 43.24 -10.74
C TRP A 405 28.60 44.24 -11.08
N LEU A 406 29.87 43.86 -10.90
CA LEU A 406 31.01 44.70 -11.26
C LEU A 406 31.09 44.96 -12.77
N GLU A 407 30.85 43.94 -13.59
CA GLU A 407 30.80 44.07 -15.05
C GLU A 407 29.71 45.07 -15.47
N LYS A 408 28.52 44.99 -14.87
CA LYS A 408 27.42 45.93 -15.13
C LYS A 408 27.74 47.36 -14.72
N ILE A 409 28.42 47.55 -13.59
CA ILE A 409 28.89 48.88 -13.16
C ILE A 409 29.93 49.40 -14.15
N GLU A 410 30.84 48.55 -14.59
CA GLU A 410 31.85 48.90 -15.58
C GLU A 410 31.21 49.33 -16.92
N THR A 411 30.19 48.61 -17.40
CA THR A 411 29.47 49.01 -18.62
C THR A 411 28.77 50.35 -18.47
N ILE A 412 28.08 50.59 -17.35
CA ILE A 412 27.41 51.88 -17.08
C ILE A 412 28.43 53.01 -17.01
N ASN A 413 29.56 52.79 -16.34
CA ASN A 413 30.64 53.77 -16.25
C ASN A 413 31.24 54.06 -17.64
N ARG A 414 31.50 53.04 -18.46
CA ARG A 414 31.96 53.23 -19.84
C ARG A 414 30.95 54.03 -20.68
N GLU A 415 29.65 53.73 -20.57
CA GLU A 415 28.60 54.49 -21.27
C GLU A 415 28.53 55.95 -20.80
N SER A 416 28.64 56.20 -19.50
CA SER A 416 28.66 57.58 -18.99
C SER A 416 29.91 58.33 -19.46
N GLN A 417 31.07 57.65 -19.51
CA GLN A 417 32.30 58.20 -20.04
C GLN A 417 32.19 58.53 -21.53
N THR A 418 31.60 57.65 -22.35
CA THR A 418 31.37 57.95 -23.78
C THR A 418 30.41 59.11 -23.97
N ARG A 419 29.31 59.20 -23.22
CA ARG A 419 28.39 60.35 -23.27
C ARG A 419 29.06 61.66 -22.86
N LEU A 420 29.91 61.64 -21.83
CA LEU A 420 30.70 62.81 -21.44
C LEU A 420 31.69 63.20 -22.54
N GLN A 421 32.34 62.22 -23.17
CA GLN A 421 33.24 62.44 -24.30
C GLN A 421 32.49 63.04 -25.50
N GLU A 422 31.30 62.54 -25.83
CA GLU A 422 30.43 63.06 -26.90
C GLU A 422 29.97 64.49 -26.61
N GLN A 423 29.56 64.80 -25.37
CA GLN A 423 29.25 66.17 -24.97
C GLN A 423 30.48 67.08 -25.11
N GLN A 424 31.64 66.62 -24.66
CA GLN A 424 32.88 67.39 -24.77
C GLN A 424 33.28 67.63 -26.24
N ASN A 425 33.08 66.65 -27.12
CA ASN A 425 33.28 66.79 -28.57
C ASN A 425 32.26 67.74 -29.20
N TYR A 426 30.97 67.63 -28.84
CA TYR A 426 29.92 68.56 -29.28
C TYR A 426 30.25 70.02 -28.91
N PHE A 427 30.72 70.27 -27.69
CA PHE A 427 31.16 71.61 -27.27
C PHE A 427 32.49 72.04 -27.90
N SER A 428 33.33 71.09 -28.31
CA SER A 428 34.58 71.37 -29.04
C SER A 428 34.32 71.73 -30.51
N ASP A 429 33.34 71.08 -31.15
CA ASP A 429 32.87 71.36 -32.52
C ASP A 429 31.97 72.60 -32.60
N ALA A 430 31.28 72.94 -31.51
CA ALA A 430 30.50 74.17 -31.37
C ALA A 430 31.36 75.42 -31.10
N ARG A 431 32.70 75.30 -31.01
CA ARG A 431 33.56 76.48 -31.18
C ARG A 431 33.52 76.87 -32.65
N PRO A 432 32.94 78.01 -33.05
CA PRO A 432 33.05 78.45 -34.42
C PRO A 432 34.53 78.58 -34.73
N SER A 433 34.96 77.89 -35.79
CA SER A 433 36.26 78.13 -36.42
C SER A 433 36.48 79.63 -36.48
N GLN A 434 37.54 80.08 -35.83
CA GLN A 434 37.94 81.47 -35.68
C GLN A 434 38.42 81.98 -37.06
N LYS A 435 37.49 82.13 -38.02
CA LYS A 435 37.70 82.84 -39.28
C LYS A 435 36.77 84.04 -39.28
N GLY A 436 37.40 85.20 -39.30
CA GLY A 436 36.85 86.47 -38.85
C GLY A 436 35.56 86.90 -39.53
N HIS A 437 34.60 87.32 -38.70
CA HIS A 437 33.61 88.31 -39.07
C HIS A 437 33.60 89.41 -38.01
N PRO A 438 33.48 90.68 -38.40
CA PRO A 438 33.58 91.80 -37.48
C PRO A 438 32.33 91.82 -36.58
N HIS A 439 32.56 91.89 -35.28
CA HIS A 439 31.51 92.05 -34.28
C HIS A 439 30.65 93.27 -34.59
N LYS A 440 29.41 93.03 -35.07
CA LYS A 440 28.35 94.03 -35.05
C LYS A 440 27.90 94.19 -33.61
N TRP A 441 28.38 95.23 -32.96
CA TRP A 441 27.75 95.76 -31.76
C TRP A 441 26.34 96.26 -32.13
N ILE A 442 25.39 95.95 -31.26
CA ILE A 442 23.99 96.35 -31.37
C ILE A 442 23.93 97.89 -31.38
N ASP A 443 23.35 98.46 -32.43
CA ASP A 443 23.12 99.90 -32.57
C ASP A 443 22.04 100.33 -31.55
N PRO A 444 22.20 101.41 -30.77
CA PRO A 444 21.18 101.91 -29.85
C PRO A 444 19.85 102.32 -30.50
N LYS A 445 19.73 102.28 -31.84
CA LYS A 445 18.47 102.42 -32.59
C LYS A 445 17.83 101.09 -33.00
N ASP A 446 18.42 99.96 -32.60
CA ASP A 446 17.95 98.64 -33.01
C ASP A 446 16.68 98.24 -32.22
N LEU A 447 15.55 98.21 -32.93
CA LEU A 447 14.22 97.89 -32.40
C LEU A 447 14.05 96.41 -32.03
N THR A 448 15.12 95.61 -32.13
CA THR A 448 15.12 94.19 -31.76
C THR A 448 14.83 93.97 -30.28
N ALA A 449 15.34 94.80 -29.38
CA ALA A 449 15.02 94.74 -27.96
C ALA A 449 13.54 95.09 -27.69
N VAL A 450 13.00 96.08 -28.41
CA VAL A 450 11.58 96.48 -28.32
C VAL A 450 10.67 95.39 -28.87
N ARG A 451 11.02 94.76 -29.99
CA ARG A 451 10.29 93.60 -30.55
C ARG A 451 10.31 92.38 -29.64
N LEU A 452 11.42 92.11 -28.96
CA LEU A 452 11.50 91.05 -27.95
C LEU A 452 10.63 91.36 -26.73
N TRP A 453 10.60 92.63 -26.33
CA TRP A 453 9.74 93.11 -25.25
C TRP A 453 8.25 93.01 -25.64
N ASP A 454 7.88 93.38 -26.86
CA ASP A 454 6.52 93.26 -27.37
C ASP A 454 6.08 91.79 -27.57
N MET A 455 7.02 90.89 -27.94
CA MET A 455 6.80 89.43 -27.98
C MET A 455 6.59 88.83 -26.58
N LEU A 456 7.37 89.26 -25.58
CA LEU A 456 7.26 88.79 -24.20
C LEU A 456 6.03 89.36 -23.49
N MET A 457 5.61 90.58 -23.85
CA MET A 457 4.49 91.30 -23.24
C MET A 457 3.17 91.19 -24.00
N GLY A 458 3.14 90.37 -25.06
CA GLY A 458 1.89 89.83 -25.64
C GLY A 458 1.00 90.85 -26.37
N LYS A 459 1.58 91.81 -27.10
CA LYS A 459 0.77 92.82 -27.83
C LYS A 459 0.34 92.42 -29.26
N ASP A 460 0.94 91.38 -29.84
CA ASP A 460 0.51 90.83 -31.14
C ASP A 460 -0.25 89.51 -30.95
N GLN A 461 -1.58 89.57 -31.01
CA GLN A 461 -2.48 88.44 -30.74
C GLN A 461 -2.69 87.47 -31.91
N GLU A 462 -2.20 87.73 -33.12
CA GLU A 462 -2.71 86.95 -34.26
C GLU A 462 -1.96 85.66 -34.59
N LYS A 463 -0.66 85.51 -34.35
CA LYS A 463 0.06 84.24 -34.59
C LYS A 463 1.31 84.07 -33.72
N GLN A 464 1.17 83.52 -32.50
CA GLN A 464 2.32 83.09 -31.71
C GLN A 464 2.81 81.70 -32.14
N PRO A 465 4.10 81.51 -32.53
CA PRO A 465 4.67 80.19 -32.81
C PRO A 465 5.06 79.41 -31.55
N PHE A 466 5.05 80.04 -30.36
CA PHE A 466 5.40 79.40 -29.10
C PHE A 466 4.20 79.36 -28.15
N ARG A 467 4.02 78.22 -27.47
CA ARG A 467 3.00 78.08 -26.41
C ARG A 467 3.35 79.06 -25.28
N SER A 468 2.42 79.93 -24.90
CA SER A 468 2.64 80.88 -23.80
C SER A 468 3.05 80.15 -22.51
N TYR A 469 3.82 80.81 -21.65
CA TYR A 469 4.21 80.25 -20.35
C TYR A 469 2.98 79.81 -19.53
N GLU A 470 1.87 80.54 -19.65
CA GLU A 470 0.58 80.16 -19.06
C GLU A 470 0.02 78.85 -19.62
N ALA A 471 0.12 78.59 -20.92
CA ALA A 471 -0.32 77.33 -21.51
C ALA A 471 0.55 76.13 -21.07
N LEU A 472 1.84 76.38 -20.81
CA LEU A 472 2.78 75.37 -20.31
C LEU A 472 2.52 75.11 -18.82
N ALA A 473 2.31 76.16 -18.02
CA ALA A 473 1.91 76.07 -16.62
C ALA A 473 0.54 75.37 -16.45
N ALA A 474 -0.42 75.64 -17.33
CA ALA A 474 -1.71 74.97 -17.36
C ALA A 474 -1.56 73.46 -17.65
N LYS A 475 -0.71 73.09 -18.63
CA LYS A 475 -0.40 71.69 -18.92
C LYS A 475 0.32 70.97 -17.79
N CYS A 476 1.27 71.63 -17.13
CA CYS A 476 1.93 71.07 -15.95
C CYS A 476 0.93 70.87 -14.80
N SER A 477 0.01 71.82 -14.60
CA SER A 477 -1.06 71.71 -13.60
C SER A 477 -2.02 70.56 -13.91
N GLN A 478 -2.38 70.38 -15.18
CA GLN A 478 -3.18 69.24 -15.64
C GLN A 478 -2.46 67.90 -15.37
N LEU A 479 -1.18 67.80 -15.70
CA LEU A 479 -0.37 66.60 -15.47
C LEU A 479 -0.25 66.24 -13.97
N VAL A 480 -0.17 67.25 -13.11
CA VAL A 480 -0.16 67.05 -11.65
C VAL A 480 -1.53 66.58 -11.14
N GLN A 481 -2.62 67.03 -11.74
CA GLN A 481 -3.97 66.54 -11.42
C GLN A 481 -4.18 65.11 -11.92
N ASP A 482 -3.74 64.80 -13.15
CA ASP A 482 -3.80 63.47 -13.74
C ASP A 482 -2.97 62.46 -12.93
N LYS A 483 -1.76 62.85 -12.51
CA LYS A 483 -0.93 62.05 -11.60
C LYS A 483 -1.67 61.76 -10.29
N ARG A 484 -2.27 62.77 -9.66
CA ARG A 484 -3.05 62.58 -8.43
C ARG A 484 -4.28 61.68 -8.64
N ALA A 485 -4.94 61.78 -9.80
CA ALA A 485 -6.08 60.92 -10.13
C ALA A 485 -5.64 59.46 -10.34
N LEU A 486 -4.49 59.22 -10.96
CA LEU A 486 -3.92 57.88 -11.13
C LEU A 486 -3.42 57.28 -9.82
N GLU A 487 -2.77 58.08 -8.96
CA GLU A 487 -2.38 57.66 -7.61
C GLU A 487 -3.61 57.28 -6.78
N ALA A 488 -4.69 58.07 -6.84
CA ALA A 488 -5.96 57.73 -6.18
C ALA A 488 -6.65 56.47 -6.76
N GLN A 489 -6.46 56.17 -8.05
CA GLN A 489 -6.94 54.92 -8.66
C GLN A 489 -6.09 53.71 -8.27
N LEU A 490 -4.79 53.91 -8.01
CA LEU A 490 -3.88 52.86 -7.54
C LEU A 490 -4.10 52.54 -6.06
N ASP A 491 -4.35 53.56 -5.25
CA ASP A 491 -4.65 53.45 -3.81
C ASP A 491 -6.09 52.99 -3.56
N ALA A 492 -6.97 53.03 -4.57
CA ALA A 492 -8.30 52.45 -4.48
C ALA A 492 -8.19 50.92 -4.37
N PRO A 493 -8.74 50.29 -3.31
CA PRO A 493 -8.68 48.85 -3.15
C PRO A 493 -9.37 48.18 -4.34
N MET A 494 -8.62 47.36 -5.07
CA MET A 494 -9.18 46.54 -6.15
C MET A 494 -10.32 45.69 -5.59
N LEU A 495 -11.57 46.00 -5.95
CA LEU A 495 -12.79 45.27 -5.56
C LEU A 495 -12.72 43.75 -5.84
N GLN A 496 -11.83 43.33 -6.74
CA GLN A 496 -11.61 41.93 -7.06
C GLN A 496 -10.80 41.18 -5.99
N VAL A 497 -9.95 41.87 -5.22
CA VAL A 497 -9.12 41.25 -4.18
C VAL A 497 -9.97 40.86 -2.98
N SER A 498 -10.88 41.73 -2.53
CA SER A 498 -11.80 41.39 -1.43
C SER A 498 -12.80 40.29 -1.83
N ALA A 499 -13.26 40.27 -3.09
CA ALA A 499 -14.06 39.18 -3.61
C ALA A 499 -13.27 37.85 -3.64
N LEU A 500 -12.01 37.89 -4.07
CA LEU A 500 -11.14 36.72 -4.12
C LEU A 500 -10.80 36.22 -2.71
N GLU A 501 -10.47 37.11 -1.78
CA GLU A 501 -10.23 36.81 -0.37
C GLU A 501 -11.46 36.15 0.25
N SER A 502 -12.66 36.70 0.03
CA SER A 502 -13.91 36.09 0.52
C SER A 502 -14.15 34.70 -0.06
N SER A 503 -13.81 34.48 -1.34
CA SER A 503 -13.95 33.17 -1.98
C SER A 503 -12.96 32.15 -1.43
N ILE A 504 -11.71 32.58 -1.17
CA ILE A 504 -10.67 31.75 -0.54
C ILE A 504 -11.09 31.39 0.89
N GLU A 505 -11.69 32.32 1.63
CA GLU A 505 -12.19 32.09 2.98
C GLU A 505 -13.34 31.07 2.99
N VAL A 506 -14.26 31.15 2.03
CA VAL A 506 -15.33 30.15 1.84
C VAL A 506 -14.76 28.77 1.50
N PHE A 507 -13.78 28.69 0.59
CA PHE A 507 -13.10 27.42 0.29
C PHE A 507 -12.34 26.86 1.49
N TYR A 508 -11.70 27.73 2.27
CA TYR A 508 -10.99 27.34 3.49
C TYR A 508 -11.96 26.75 4.51
N HIS A 509 -13.13 27.37 4.72
CA HIS A 509 -14.17 26.86 5.62
C HIS A 509 -14.86 25.58 5.13
N GLN A 510 -14.87 25.31 3.82
CA GLN A 510 -15.40 24.06 3.25
C GLN A 510 -14.40 22.90 3.34
N LEU A 511 -13.10 23.19 3.23
CA LEU A 511 -12.04 22.17 3.28
C LEU A 511 -11.56 21.89 4.69
N TYR A 512 -11.76 22.82 5.64
CA TYR A 512 -11.30 22.70 7.01
C TYR A 512 -12.45 22.84 8.00
N ASN A 513 -12.51 21.87 8.93
CA ASN A 513 -13.45 21.93 10.05
C ASN A 513 -13.09 23.03 11.06
N SER A 514 -13.98 23.29 12.00
CA SER A 514 -13.76 24.20 13.15
C SER A 514 -12.50 23.88 13.99
N SER A 515 -11.90 22.71 13.78
CA SER A 515 -10.64 22.26 14.38
C SER A 515 -9.40 22.40 13.47
N ASN A 516 -9.49 23.07 12.32
CA ASN A 516 -8.43 23.19 11.30
C ASN A 516 -7.89 21.84 10.78
N GLN A 517 -8.74 20.81 10.71
CA GLN A 517 -8.41 19.53 10.08
C GLN A 517 -9.03 19.44 8.69
N LEU A 518 -8.24 18.97 7.72
CA LEU A 518 -8.64 18.83 6.32
C LEU A 518 -9.73 17.75 6.19
N GLN A 519 -10.92 18.14 5.75
CA GLN A 519 -12.06 17.26 5.55
C GLN A 519 -12.03 16.72 4.11
N LEU A 520 -11.63 15.46 3.94
CA LEU A 520 -11.55 14.80 2.63
C LEU A 520 -12.90 14.23 2.13
N SER A 521 -13.95 14.33 2.95
CA SER A 521 -15.27 13.76 2.68
C SER A 521 -16.36 14.78 3.00
N SER A 522 -17.33 14.93 2.10
CA SER A 522 -18.43 15.90 2.28
C SER A 522 -19.28 15.57 3.52
N PRO A 523 -19.85 16.58 4.18
CA PRO A 523 -20.69 16.39 5.36
C PRO A 523 -21.88 15.46 5.08
N GLU A 524 -22.47 15.48 3.88
CA GLU A 524 -23.59 14.59 3.55
C GLU A 524 -23.18 13.11 3.53
N ILE A 525 -21.95 12.80 3.07
CA ILE A 525 -21.44 11.42 3.06
C ILE A 525 -21.12 10.96 4.47
N SER A 526 -20.61 11.86 5.33
CA SER A 526 -20.34 11.56 6.73
C SER A 526 -21.63 11.29 7.52
N GLU A 527 -22.72 12.00 7.23
CA GLU A 527 -24.03 11.78 7.85
C GLU A 527 -24.64 10.42 7.48
N VAL A 528 -24.39 9.92 6.26
CA VAL A 528 -24.86 8.58 5.84
C VAL A 528 -23.94 7.46 6.34
N MET A 529 -22.63 7.71 6.44
CA MET A 529 -21.65 6.75 6.93
C MET A 529 -21.81 6.44 8.42
N GLN A 530 -22.12 7.43 9.26
CA GLN A 530 -22.22 7.24 10.71
C GLN A 530 -23.28 6.20 11.14
N PRO A 531 -24.53 6.25 10.65
CA PRO A 531 -25.53 5.21 10.95
C PRO A 531 -25.12 3.82 10.47
N LEU A 532 -24.41 3.74 9.33
CA LEU A 532 -23.92 2.50 8.76
C LEU A 532 -22.83 1.86 9.62
N ILE A 533 -21.91 2.67 10.15
CA ILE A 533 -20.89 2.22 11.11
C ILE A 533 -21.53 1.73 12.40
N VAL A 534 -22.51 2.47 12.94
CA VAL A 534 -23.24 2.04 14.15
C VAL A 534 -23.98 0.73 13.93
N MET A 535 -24.60 0.55 12.76
CA MET A 535 -25.29 -0.70 12.41
C MET A 535 -24.31 -1.86 12.24
N GLN A 536 -23.14 -1.61 11.64
CA GLN A 536 -22.07 -2.59 11.51
C GLN A 536 -21.54 -3.03 12.89
N ASP A 537 -21.31 -2.09 13.79
CA ASP A 537 -20.86 -2.37 15.16
C ASP A 537 -21.90 -3.16 15.98
N ASP A 538 -23.19 -2.86 15.81
CA ASP A 538 -24.27 -3.65 16.43
C ASP A 538 -24.31 -5.09 15.91
N LEU A 539 -24.11 -5.27 14.60
CA LEU A 539 -24.05 -6.58 13.96
C LEU A 539 -22.85 -7.39 14.45
N TYR A 540 -21.68 -6.75 14.55
CA TYR A 540 -20.48 -7.37 15.12
C TYR A 540 -20.68 -7.79 16.56
N ARG A 541 -21.33 -6.95 17.38
CA ARG A 541 -21.63 -7.28 18.78
C ARG A 541 -22.54 -8.50 18.87
N LYS A 542 -23.64 -8.51 18.12
CA LYS A 542 -24.57 -9.66 18.07
C LYS A 542 -23.90 -10.95 17.62
N LEU A 543 -23.02 -10.88 16.61
CA LEU A 543 -22.25 -12.05 16.16
C LEU A 543 -21.28 -12.55 17.23
N THR A 544 -20.64 -11.63 17.95
CA THR A 544 -19.72 -11.97 19.04
C THR A 544 -20.46 -12.60 20.21
N ASP A 545 -21.62 -12.06 20.59
CA ASP A 545 -22.48 -12.62 21.62
C ASP A 545 -22.94 -14.04 21.24
N LEU A 546 -23.38 -14.24 20.00
CA LEU A 546 -23.80 -15.54 19.49
C LEU A 546 -22.64 -16.55 19.47
N LEU A 547 -21.45 -16.12 19.06
CA LEU A 547 -20.24 -16.96 19.15
C LEU A 547 -19.93 -17.36 20.59
N SER A 548 -20.02 -16.41 21.53
CA SER A 548 -19.79 -16.69 22.95
C SER A 548 -20.80 -17.69 23.52
N ASP A 549 -22.07 -17.56 23.15
CA ASP A 549 -23.13 -18.52 23.51
C ASP A 549 -22.87 -19.91 22.94
N LEU A 550 -22.42 -19.99 21.68
CA LEU A 550 -22.06 -21.26 21.05
C LEU A 550 -20.85 -21.90 21.70
N GLU A 551 -19.84 -21.12 22.12
CA GLU A 551 -18.69 -21.61 22.86
C GLU A 551 -19.09 -22.14 24.24
N ILE A 552 -19.97 -21.43 24.95
CA ILE A 552 -20.52 -21.90 26.24
C ILE A 552 -21.29 -23.21 26.05
N LYS A 553 -22.16 -23.28 25.03
CA LYS A 553 -22.88 -24.52 24.69
C LYS A 553 -21.92 -25.64 24.29
N ARG A 554 -20.87 -25.36 23.52
CA ARG A 554 -19.84 -26.34 23.18
C ARG A 554 -19.12 -26.87 24.42
N ARG A 555 -18.73 -26.00 25.37
CA ARG A 555 -18.12 -26.42 26.64
C ARG A 555 -19.09 -27.25 27.48
N SER A 556 -20.38 -26.92 27.51
CA SER A 556 -21.38 -27.76 28.20
C SER A 556 -21.53 -29.16 27.57
N LEU A 557 -21.28 -29.29 26.27
CA LEU A 557 -21.30 -30.55 25.53
C LEU A 557 -20.01 -31.38 25.67
N GLU A 558 -18.99 -30.88 26.39
CA GLU A 558 -17.85 -31.70 26.83
C GLU A 558 -18.24 -32.65 27.98
N ASN A 559 -19.37 -32.39 28.65
CA ASN A 559 -19.93 -33.34 29.61
C ASN A 559 -20.51 -34.55 28.84
N PRO A 560 -20.02 -35.77 29.12
CA PRO A 560 -20.42 -36.97 28.37
C PRO A 560 -21.93 -37.27 28.46
N ILE A 561 -22.60 -36.85 29.55
CA ILE A 561 -24.04 -37.05 29.74
C ILE A 561 -24.85 -36.16 28.79
N LEU A 562 -24.55 -34.86 28.74
CA LEU A 562 -25.22 -33.90 27.85
C LEU A 562 -24.92 -34.18 26.37
N GLN A 563 -23.72 -34.71 26.08
CA GLN A 563 -23.35 -35.16 24.75
C GLN A 563 -24.17 -36.38 24.31
N ALA A 564 -24.38 -37.35 25.20
CA ALA A 564 -25.23 -38.51 24.93
C ALA A 564 -26.69 -38.10 24.72
N GLU A 565 -27.24 -37.21 25.56
CA GLU A 565 -28.59 -36.66 25.40
C GLU A 565 -28.76 -35.92 24.07
N ARG A 566 -27.79 -35.08 23.68
CA ARG A 566 -27.81 -34.41 22.37
C ARG A 566 -27.79 -35.41 21.22
N ASN A 567 -26.96 -36.44 21.30
CA ASN A 567 -26.87 -37.46 20.25
C ASN A 567 -28.18 -38.23 20.12
N LEU A 568 -28.83 -38.59 21.23
CA LEU A 568 -30.18 -39.17 21.23
C LEU A 568 -31.20 -38.22 20.60
N TYR A 569 -31.15 -36.93 20.93
CA TYR A 569 -32.03 -35.91 20.35
C TYR A 569 -31.82 -35.76 18.83
N VAL A 570 -30.57 -35.82 18.36
CA VAL A 570 -30.24 -35.79 16.93
C VAL A 570 -30.71 -37.07 16.22
N HIS A 571 -30.49 -38.24 16.84
CA HIS A 571 -30.96 -39.52 16.28
C HIS A 571 -32.49 -39.58 16.22
N PHE A 572 -33.19 -39.00 17.20
CA PHE A 572 -34.65 -38.89 17.20
C PHE A 572 -35.22 -38.17 15.97
N TYR A 573 -34.57 -37.10 15.49
CA TYR A 573 -35.03 -36.37 14.31
C TYR A 573 -34.42 -36.85 12.99
N CYS A 574 -33.22 -37.44 13.03
CA CYS A 574 -32.45 -37.73 11.81
C CYS A 574 -32.35 -39.21 11.47
N ASN A 575 -32.48 -40.14 12.43
CA ASN A 575 -32.29 -41.57 12.18
C ASN A 575 -32.88 -42.46 13.30
N GLU A 576 -34.10 -42.94 13.07
CA GLU A 576 -34.87 -43.72 14.05
C GLU A 576 -34.27 -45.11 14.34
N ASP A 577 -33.66 -45.77 13.35
CA ASP A 577 -33.07 -47.10 13.53
C ASP A 577 -31.82 -47.04 14.43
N ARG A 578 -30.96 -46.03 14.25
CA ARG A 578 -29.82 -45.78 15.15
C ARG A 578 -30.25 -45.40 16.56
N LEU A 579 -31.37 -44.68 16.71
CA LEU A 579 -31.91 -44.38 18.03
C LEU A 579 -32.31 -45.67 18.75
N ARG A 580 -33.00 -46.57 18.05
CA ARG A 580 -33.45 -47.86 18.60
C ARG A 580 -32.27 -48.72 19.07
N GLU A 581 -31.24 -48.85 18.25
CA GLU A 581 -30.02 -49.61 18.59
C GLU A 581 -29.32 -49.06 19.86
N VAL A 582 -29.12 -47.74 19.93
CA VAL A 582 -28.43 -47.10 21.06
C VAL A 582 -29.25 -47.20 22.36
N VAL A 583 -30.58 -47.07 22.29
CA VAL A 583 -31.47 -47.22 23.44
C VAL A 583 -31.48 -48.67 23.93
N GLU A 584 -31.54 -49.66 23.04
CA GLU A 584 -31.46 -51.08 23.40
C GLU A 584 -30.11 -51.44 24.07
N GLU A 585 -29.01 -50.84 23.63
CA GLU A 585 -27.68 -51.01 24.26
C GLU A 585 -27.61 -50.39 25.65
N LEU A 586 -28.20 -49.21 25.84
CA LEU A 586 -28.29 -48.56 27.15
C LEU A 586 -29.20 -49.34 28.11
N GLU A 587 -30.32 -49.90 27.63
CA GLU A 587 -31.20 -50.77 28.43
C GLU A 587 -30.49 -52.06 28.86
N LYS A 588 -29.70 -52.67 27.97
CA LYS A 588 -28.86 -53.84 28.29
C LYS A 588 -27.78 -53.51 29.32
N GLN A 589 -27.14 -52.34 29.25
CA GLN A 589 -26.15 -51.89 30.24
C GLN A 589 -26.79 -51.57 31.60
N ALA A 590 -27.96 -50.92 31.62
CA ALA A 590 -28.69 -50.62 32.85
C ALA A 590 -29.19 -51.88 33.57
N SER A 591 -29.67 -52.87 32.81
CA SER A 591 -30.09 -54.16 33.36
C SER A 591 -28.93 -55.05 33.82
N ALA A 592 -27.72 -54.86 33.28
CA ALA A 592 -26.48 -55.47 33.78
C ALA A 592 -25.93 -54.81 35.05
N SER A 593 -26.17 -53.51 35.25
CA SER A 593 -25.77 -52.75 36.44
C SER A 593 -26.74 -52.91 37.64
N SER A 594 -27.90 -53.52 37.43
CA SER A 594 -28.95 -53.73 38.46
C SER A 594 -28.93 -55.13 39.08
N LYS A 595 -27.91 -55.95 38.79
CA LYS A 595 -27.57 -57.19 39.49
C LYS A 595 -26.32 -56.97 40.31
#